data_AF-A0A2H6MWT2-F1
#
_entry.id   AF-A0A2H6MWT2-F1
#
_cell.length_a   1.000
_cell.length_b   1.000
_cell.length_c   1.000
_cell.angle_alpha   90.00
_cell.angle_beta   90.00
_cell.angle_gamma   90.00
#
_symmetry.space_group_name_H-M   'P 1'
#
loop_
_entity.id
_entity.type
_entity.pdbx_description
1 polymer ?
#
loop_
_entity_poly.entity_id
_entity_poly.type
_entity_poly.pdbx_seq_one_letter_code
_entity_poly.pdbx_strand_id
1 'polypeptide(L)'
;PALASVNIGQLEHQLILSLDPWRIRQILIELHGMTSERHFWTVSNKWEVPNVYGNVILGIKDNLTRDLVYILMAKGLHCSTIKDFVHAKKLFAACLELVTEFSPKLRQVMLNEMLLLDIYTHEAGVGLSGERPASDLISRVRGYLEMRVPDIPLRQVVAEECVAFLLNWQESEYLTMQVPHSLVQTNPYVKLGQLLAATSQDLPGPKEGRWAATDLWEIVVQICSVSHQHKRGNDGRVSLIKQRESTLGIMYRNELLSFIKKLREPLVLTTILSLFVKLHNNHELIVNNVTAEYISIWPSSFPNFQSSVDFEAVAVTVKELVNYALTINSNNHSWLITQADIYFATNQYSAALHYYLQAGAACSDFFTKMVPPDVYTDQVIKRMIKCCSLLNCHTQVAILCQFLREVDYKTAFKALQEQNSHDAMDSYYDYIWDITILEYLTYLHHKRGETDKKQIAIKAIGQTELNSSNPEEVLQLAAQRRKKKFLQAMAKLYF
;
A
#
# COMPACT_ATOMS: atom_id res chain seq x y z
N PRO A 1 -5.85 -26.10 -53.99
CA PRO A 1 -5.92 -26.50 -52.57
C PRO A 1 -4.77 -25.93 -51.71
N ALA A 2 -3.50 -26.22 -52.02
CA ALA A 2 -2.34 -25.78 -51.23
C ALA A 2 -2.09 -24.25 -51.25
N LEU A 3 -2.32 -23.58 -52.38
CA LEU A 3 -2.23 -22.12 -52.48
C LEU A 3 -3.33 -21.39 -51.68
N ALA A 4 -4.53 -21.96 -51.64
CA ALA A 4 -5.65 -21.41 -50.86
C ALA A 4 -5.41 -21.54 -49.35
N SER A 5 -4.84 -22.67 -48.89
CA SER A 5 -4.49 -22.84 -47.47
C SER A 5 -3.35 -21.91 -47.03
N VAL A 6 -2.37 -21.64 -47.89
CA VAL A 6 -1.30 -20.67 -47.60
C VAL A 6 -1.85 -19.25 -47.52
N ASN A 7 -2.75 -18.87 -48.44
CA ASN A 7 -3.37 -17.55 -48.43
C ASN A 7 -4.25 -17.33 -47.18
N ILE A 8 -5.05 -18.33 -46.79
CA ILE A 8 -5.84 -18.28 -45.54
C ILE A 8 -4.91 -18.13 -44.32
N GLY A 9 -3.82 -18.89 -44.25
CA GLY A 9 -2.84 -18.77 -43.15
C GLY A 9 -2.16 -17.39 -43.10
N GLN A 10 -1.89 -16.77 -44.25
CA GLN A 10 -1.35 -15.41 -44.30
C GLN A 10 -2.36 -14.37 -43.81
N LEU A 11 -3.63 -14.49 -44.21
CA LEU A 11 -4.70 -13.62 -43.73
C LEU A 11 -4.95 -13.78 -42.23
N GLU A 12 -4.96 -15.01 -41.72
CA GLU A 12 -5.04 -15.30 -40.27
C GLU A 12 -3.87 -14.67 -39.51
N HIS A 13 -2.64 -14.77 -40.06
CA HIS A 13 -1.47 -14.14 -39.45
C HIS A 13 -1.57 -12.60 -39.44
N GLN A 14 -2.01 -11.99 -40.55
CA GLN A 14 -2.25 -10.55 -40.61
C GLN A 14 -3.37 -10.11 -39.65
N LEU A 15 -4.41 -10.92 -39.47
CA LEU A 15 -5.48 -10.67 -38.50
C LEU A 15 -4.93 -10.65 -37.07
N ILE A 16 -4.01 -11.55 -36.73
CA ILE A 16 -3.34 -11.57 -35.43
C ILE A 16 -2.56 -10.27 -35.20
N LEU A 17 -1.78 -9.83 -36.19
CA LEU A 17 -0.90 -8.65 -36.06
C LEU A 17 -1.64 -7.30 -36.17
N SER A 18 -2.78 -7.24 -36.85
CA SER A 18 -3.49 -5.99 -37.07
C SER A 18 -4.12 -5.44 -35.79
N LEU A 19 -3.96 -4.13 -35.56
CA LEU A 19 -4.62 -3.35 -34.50
C LEU A 19 -5.57 -2.28 -35.04
N ASP A 20 -5.58 -2.06 -36.36
CA ASP A 20 -6.53 -1.16 -37.01
C ASP A 20 -7.90 -1.85 -37.16
N PRO A 21 -8.98 -1.33 -36.54
CA PRO A 21 -10.31 -1.92 -36.63
C PRO A 21 -10.80 -2.07 -38.08
N TRP A 22 -10.47 -1.12 -38.95
CA TRP A 22 -10.87 -1.16 -40.36
C TRP A 22 -10.18 -2.33 -41.07
N ARG A 23 -8.85 -2.46 -40.92
CA ARG A 23 -8.11 -3.59 -41.50
C ARG A 23 -8.58 -4.94 -40.95
N ILE A 24 -8.87 -5.03 -39.65
CA ILE A 24 -9.43 -6.25 -39.02
C ILE A 24 -10.76 -6.65 -39.70
N ARG A 25 -11.66 -5.69 -39.89
CA ARG A 25 -12.95 -5.92 -40.56
C ARG A 25 -12.77 -6.40 -41.99
N GLN A 26 -11.86 -5.79 -42.76
CA GLN A 26 -11.58 -6.20 -44.15
C GLN A 26 -11.08 -7.64 -44.23
N ILE A 27 -10.11 -8.01 -43.37
CA ILE A 27 -9.55 -9.36 -43.35
C ILE A 27 -10.63 -10.40 -42.99
N LEU A 28 -11.49 -10.09 -42.01
CA LEU A 28 -12.58 -11.00 -41.64
C LEU A 28 -13.62 -11.17 -42.75
N ILE A 29 -13.98 -10.11 -43.46
CA ILE A 29 -14.89 -10.19 -44.62
C ILE A 29 -14.28 -11.08 -45.70
N GLU A 30 -12.99 -10.92 -46.00
CA GLU A 30 -12.28 -11.74 -46.99
C GLU A 30 -12.23 -13.22 -46.57
N LEU A 31 -11.90 -13.51 -45.30
CA LEU A 31 -11.85 -14.86 -44.76
C LEU A 31 -13.22 -15.57 -44.78
N HIS A 32 -14.30 -14.87 -44.40
CA HIS A 32 -15.68 -15.38 -44.50
C HIS A 32 -16.16 -15.54 -45.94
N GLY A 33 -15.65 -14.74 -46.88
CA GLY A 33 -15.93 -14.90 -48.31
C GLY A 33 -15.21 -16.12 -48.93
N MET A 34 -14.04 -16.48 -48.39
CA MET A 34 -13.21 -17.59 -48.89
C MET A 34 -13.53 -18.95 -48.24
N THR A 35 -14.24 -18.97 -47.11
CA THR A 35 -14.52 -20.20 -46.35
C THR A 35 -15.99 -20.30 -45.94
N SER A 36 -16.56 -21.50 -46.00
CA SER A 36 -17.93 -21.73 -45.56
C SER A 36 -17.96 -22.02 -44.05
N GLU A 37 -18.69 -21.19 -43.30
CA GLU A 37 -19.09 -21.40 -41.89
C GLU A 37 -17.99 -21.61 -40.84
N ARG A 38 -16.71 -21.35 -41.19
CA ARG A 38 -15.61 -21.39 -40.22
C ARG A 38 -15.68 -20.19 -39.26
N HIS A 39 -15.28 -20.41 -38.02
CA HIS A 39 -15.14 -19.35 -37.01
C HIS A 39 -13.70 -18.89 -36.92
N PHE A 40 -13.48 -17.58 -36.91
CA PHE A 40 -12.13 -16.99 -36.88
C PHE A 40 -11.78 -16.38 -35.51
N TRP A 41 -12.74 -16.28 -34.58
CA TRP A 41 -12.49 -15.81 -33.22
C TRP A 41 -11.56 -16.73 -32.39
N THR A 42 -11.37 -17.98 -32.79
CA THR A 42 -10.50 -18.97 -32.11
C THR A 42 -9.08 -19.07 -32.67
N VAL A 43 -8.72 -18.24 -33.67
CA VAL A 43 -7.43 -18.29 -34.35
C VAL A 43 -6.24 -18.05 -33.41
N SER A 44 -6.45 -17.34 -32.30
CA SER A 44 -5.45 -17.12 -31.27
C SER A 44 -5.98 -17.52 -29.90
N ASN A 45 -5.26 -18.42 -29.22
CA ASN A 45 -5.54 -18.78 -27.83
C ASN A 45 -5.25 -17.66 -26.82
N LYS A 46 -4.61 -16.57 -27.25
CA LYS A 46 -4.32 -15.39 -26.41
C LYS A 46 -5.47 -14.38 -26.37
N TRP A 47 -6.49 -14.56 -27.20
CA TRP A 47 -7.66 -13.68 -27.22
C TRP A 47 -8.65 -14.12 -26.17
N GLU A 48 -8.46 -13.61 -24.95
CA GLU A 48 -9.31 -13.95 -23.81
C GLU A 48 -10.38 -12.87 -23.60
N VAL A 49 -11.63 -13.22 -23.87
CA VAL A 49 -12.80 -12.42 -23.49
C VAL A 49 -13.38 -13.00 -22.19
N PRO A 50 -13.67 -12.19 -21.17
CA PRO A 50 -14.30 -12.66 -19.94
C PRO A 50 -15.57 -13.47 -20.21
N ASN A 51 -15.71 -14.63 -19.55
CA ASN A 51 -16.84 -15.54 -19.73
C ASN A 51 -18.22 -14.86 -19.54
N VAL A 52 -18.28 -13.82 -18.70
CA VAL A 52 -19.47 -13.00 -18.45
C VAL A 52 -20.01 -12.34 -19.72
N TYR A 53 -19.12 -11.99 -20.67
CA TYR A 53 -19.46 -11.44 -21.97
C TYR A 53 -19.51 -12.50 -23.07
N GLY A 54 -18.69 -13.54 -22.95
CA GLY A 54 -18.58 -14.63 -23.93
C GLY A 54 -19.94 -15.20 -24.32
N ASN A 55 -20.80 -15.51 -23.35
CA ASN A 55 -22.13 -16.06 -23.63
C ASN A 55 -23.04 -15.11 -24.43
N VAL A 56 -22.93 -13.79 -24.20
CA VAL A 56 -23.74 -12.79 -24.91
C VAL A 56 -23.23 -12.61 -26.33
N ILE A 57 -21.92 -12.58 -26.51
CA ILE A 57 -21.28 -12.41 -27.82
C ILE A 57 -21.50 -13.66 -28.69
N LEU A 58 -21.35 -14.86 -28.10
CA LEU A 58 -21.51 -16.12 -28.82
C LEU A 58 -22.97 -16.37 -29.26
N GLY A 59 -23.94 -15.72 -28.62
CA GLY A 59 -25.36 -15.75 -29.01
C GLY A 59 -25.70 -14.95 -30.27
N ILE A 60 -24.76 -14.21 -30.87
CA ILE A 60 -24.96 -13.51 -32.14
C ILE A 60 -25.09 -14.54 -33.27
N LYS A 61 -26.19 -14.43 -34.04
CA LYS A 61 -26.50 -15.37 -35.14
C LYS A 61 -25.61 -15.18 -36.37
N ASP A 62 -25.29 -13.94 -36.71
CA ASP A 62 -24.41 -13.64 -37.83
C ASP A 62 -22.95 -13.95 -37.46
N ASN A 63 -22.33 -14.89 -38.18
CA ASN A 63 -20.99 -15.38 -37.90
C ASN A 63 -19.93 -14.28 -38.03
N LEU A 64 -20.06 -13.41 -39.05
CA LEU A 64 -19.12 -12.31 -39.30
C LEU A 64 -19.20 -11.27 -38.17
N THR A 65 -20.40 -10.82 -37.81
CA THR A 65 -20.61 -9.87 -36.72
C THR A 65 -20.13 -10.45 -35.39
N ARG A 66 -20.39 -11.73 -35.12
CA ARG A 66 -19.89 -12.41 -33.93
C ARG A 66 -18.36 -12.40 -33.85
N ASP A 67 -17.69 -12.82 -34.93
CA ASP A 67 -16.22 -12.82 -35.00
C ASP A 67 -15.65 -11.41 -34.81
N LEU A 68 -16.24 -10.42 -35.47
CA LEU A 68 -15.78 -9.04 -35.42
C LEU A 68 -15.91 -8.45 -34.01
N VAL A 69 -17.07 -8.62 -33.35
CA VAL A 69 -17.28 -8.15 -31.97
C VAL A 69 -16.32 -8.84 -31.00
N TYR A 70 -16.16 -10.17 -31.11
CA TYR A 70 -15.27 -10.93 -30.24
C TYR A 70 -13.82 -10.45 -30.38
N ILE A 71 -13.32 -10.33 -31.61
CA ILE A 71 -11.94 -9.97 -31.90
C ILE A 71 -11.64 -8.52 -31.50
N LEU A 72 -12.54 -7.58 -31.79
CA LEU A 72 -12.36 -6.18 -31.37
C LEU A 72 -12.34 -6.04 -29.85
N MET A 73 -13.23 -6.74 -29.13
CA MET A 73 -13.24 -6.75 -27.68
C MET A 73 -11.97 -7.40 -27.10
N ALA A 74 -11.59 -8.58 -27.58
CA ALA A 74 -10.41 -9.30 -27.10
C ALA A 74 -9.13 -8.49 -27.32
N LYS A 75 -8.95 -7.91 -28.51
CA LYS A 75 -7.79 -7.05 -28.80
C LYS A 75 -7.82 -5.76 -27.98
N GLY A 76 -8.98 -5.13 -27.78
CA GLY A 76 -9.11 -3.94 -26.94
C GLY A 76 -8.76 -4.20 -25.48
N LEU A 77 -9.24 -5.31 -24.91
CA LEU A 77 -8.89 -5.77 -23.56
C LEU A 77 -7.39 -6.08 -23.44
N HIS A 78 -6.81 -6.73 -24.45
CA HIS A 78 -5.37 -7.01 -24.49
C HIS A 78 -4.55 -5.71 -24.54
N CYS A 79 -4.91 -4.77 -25.41
CA CYS A 79 -4.28 -3.46 -25.52
C CYS A 79 -4.35 -2.68 -24.19
N SER A 80 -5.52 -2.69 -23.53
CA SER A 80 -5.69 -2.10 -22.20
C SER A 80 -4.74 -2.73 -21.16
N THR A 81 -4.61 -4.05 -21.17
CA THR A 81 -3.72 -4.79 -20.25
C THR A 81 -2.24 -4.43 -20.43
N ILE A 82 -1.79 -4.23 -21.68
CA ILE A 82 -0.41 -3.81 -21.99
C ILE A 82 -0.21 -2.29 -21.95
N LYS A 83 -1.23 -1.53 -21.52
CA LYS A 83 -1.25 -0.06 -21.44
C LYS A 83 -1.15 0.66 -22.79
N ASP A 84 -1.52 0.00 -23.89
CA ASP A 84 -1.70 0.63 -25.19
C ASP A 84 -3.12 1.22 -25.32
N PHE A 85 -3.35 2.30 -24.58
CA PHE A 85 -4.66 2.92 -24.47
C PHE A 85 -5.14 3.55 -25.78
N VAL A 86 -4.20 3.96 -26.65
CA VAL A 86 -4.51 4.59 -27.94
C VAL A 86 -5.19 3.60 -28.87
N HIS A 87 -4.64 2.40 -29.03
CA HIS A 87 -5.25 1.37 -29.85
C HIS A 87 -6.49 0.76 -29.19
N ALA A 88 -6.47 0.57 -27.86
CA ALA A 88 -7.64 0.10 -27.12
C ALA A 88 -8.86 1.01 -27.35
N LYS A 89 -8.67 2.33 -27.32
CA LYS A 89 -9.75 3.31 -27.53
C LYS A 89 -10.33 3.22 -28.93
N LYS A 90 -9.48 3.09 -29.96
CA LYS A 90 -9.92 2.91 -31.36
C LYS A 90 -10.71 1.62 -31.54
N LEU A 91 -10.22 0.52 -30.99
CA LEU A 91 -10.87 -0.81 -31.06
C LEU A 91 -12.23 -0.80 -30.35
N PHE A 92 -12.31 -0.24 -29.14
CA PHE A 92 -13.57 -0.13 -28.41
C PHE A 92 -14.55 0.83 -29.05
N ALA A 93 -14.11 1.96 -29.60
CA ALA A 93 -14.99 2.88 -30.33
C ALA A 93 -15.61 2.21 -31.57
N ALA A 94 -14.79 1.53 -32.39
CA ALA A 94 -15.28 0.79 -33.55
C ALA A 94 -16.24 -0.35 -33.16
N CYS A 95 -15.97 -1.05 -32.05
CA CYS A 95 -16.86 -2.07 -31.53
C CYS A 95 -18.18 -1.48 -31.03
N LEU A 96 -18.13 -0.34 -30.32
CA LEU A 96 -19.32 0.37 -29.84
C LEU A 96 -20.21 0.83 -30.99
N GLU A 97 -19.63 1.41 -32.04
CA GLU A 97 -20.35 1.80 -33.26
C GLU A 97 -21.09 0.60 -33.87
N LEU A 98 -20.38 -0.52 -34.02
CA LEU A 98 -20.94 -1.76 -34.57
C LEU A 98 -22.12 -2.30 -33.73
N VAL A 99 -21.98 -2.39 -32.42
CA VAL A 99 -23.03 -2.98 -31.55
C VAL A 99 -24.22 -2.06 -31.33
N THR A 100 -24.05 -0.75 -31.55
CA THR A 100 -25.12 0.24 -31.40
C THR A 100 -26.28 -0.03 -32.36
N GLU A 101 -26.01 -0.63 -33.52
CA GLU A 101 -27.01 -0.90 -34.55
C GLU A 101 -27.96 -2.06 -34.19
N PHE A 102 -27.50 -3.04 -33.40
CA PHE A 102 -28.24 -4.30 -33.24
C PHE A 102 -28.42 -4.81 -31.80
N SER A 103 -27.67 -4.32 -30.81
CA SER A 103 -27.75 -4.84 -29.44
C SER A 103 -27.55 -3.77 -28.37
N PRO A 104 -28.63 -3.30 -27.71
CA PRO A 104 -28.51 -2.34 -26.60
C PRO A 104 -27.74 -2.93 -25.41
N LYS A 105 -27.81 -4.27 -25.23
CA LYS A 105 -27.06 -4.98 -24.19
C LYS A 105 -25.55 -4.93 -24.43
N LEU A 106 -25.09 -5.26 -25.64
CA LEU A 106 -23.67 -5.18 -25.98
C LEU A 106 -23.19 -3.73 -26.06
N ARG A 107 -24.04 -2.80 -26.52
CA ARG A 107 -23.75 -1.36 -26.46
C ARG A 107 -23.39 -0.92 -25.04
N GLN A 108 -24.20 -1.30 -24.05
CA GLN A 108 -23.92 -0.91 -22.67
C GLN A 108 -22.70 -1.65 -22.09
N VAL A 109 -22.44 -2.90 -22.48
CA VAL A 109 -21.17 -3.58 -22.13
C VAL A 109 -19.97 -2.80 -22.66
N MET A 110 -20.01 -2.36 -23.92
CA MET A 110 -18.94 -1.56 -24.53
C MET A 110 -18.79 -0.19 -23.84
N LEU A 111 -19.88 0.47 -23.47
CA LEU A 111 -19.83 1.71 -22.70
C LEU A 111 -19.14 1.52 -21.33
N ASN A 112 -19.39 0.41 -20.65
CA ASN A 112 -18.74 0.09 -19.38
C ASN A 112 -17.23 -0.18 -19.55
N GLU A 113 -16.83 -0.90 -20.61
CA GLU A 113 -15.42 -1.14 -20.91
C GLU A 113 -14.67 0.14 -21.37
N MET A 114 -15.36 1.03 -22.10
CA MET A 114 -14.81 2.34 -22.43
C MET A 114 -14.66 3.24 -21.20
N LEU A 115 -15.61 3.21 -20.26
CA LEU A 115 -15.48 3.91 -18.99
C LEU A 115 -14.25 3.41 -18.21
N LEU A 116 -14.08 2.09 -18.12
CA LEU A 116 -12.92 1.48 -17.47
C LEU A 116 -11.60 1.89 -18.15
N LEU A 117 -11.58 1.91 -19.49
CA LEU A 117 -10.42 2.37 -20.26
C LEU A 117 -10.09 3.83 -19.99
N ASP A 118 -11.10 4.70 -19.91
CA ASP A 118 -10.91 6.13 -19.61
C ASP A 118 -10.33 6.32 -18.19
N ILE A 119 -10.81 5.54 -17.20
CA ILE A 119 -10.23 5.52 -15.84
C ILE A 119 -8.76 5.11 -15.89
N TYR A 120 -8.42 4.00 -16.55
CA TYR A 120 -7.02 3.56 -16.65
C TYR A 120 -6.13 4.54 -17.39
N THR A 121 -6.64 5.17 -18.44
CA THR A 121 -5.91 6.19 -19.20
C THR A 121 -5.60 7.40 -18.31
N HIS A 122 -6.57 7.83 -17.50
CA HIS A 122 -6.39 8.90 -16.54
C HIS A 122 -5.36 8.53 -15.47
N GLU A 123 -5.56 7.40 -14.78
CA GLU A 123 -4.73 6.94 -13.66
C GLU A 123 -3.28 6.60 -14.07
N ALA A 124 -3.06 6.16 -15.31
CA ALA A 124 -1.73 5.85 -15.81
C ALA A 124 -0.99 7.06 -16.39
N GLY A 125 -1.73 8.10 -16.83
CA GLY A 125 -1.18 9.33 -17.38
C GLY A 125 -1.20 10.46 -16.36
N VAL A 126 -2.13 11.39 -16.58
CA VAL A 126 -2.27 12.67 -15.88
C VAL A 126 -2.60 12.53 -14.38
N GLY A 127 -3.21 11.40 -13.99
CA GLY A 127 -3.48 11.09 -12.58
C GLY A 127 -2.22 10.91 -11.74
N LEU A 128 -1.09 10.50 -12.33
CA LEU A 128 0.20 10.43 -11.61
C LEU A 128 0.76 11.81 -11.25
N SER A 129 0.46 12.83 -12.06
CA SER A 129 0.81 14.23 -11.75
C SER A 129 -0.15 14.89 -10.75
N GLY A 130 -1.18 14.19 -10.29
CA GLY A 130 -2.18 14.72 -9.34
C GLY A 130 -3.16 15.72 -9.95
N GLU A 131 -3.21 15.82 -11.28
CA GLU A 131 -4.19 16.67 -11.95
C GLU A 131 -5.58 16.02 -11.89
N ARG A 132 -6.57 16.81 -11.47
CA ARG A 132 -7.92 16.34 -11.19
C ARG A 132 -8.58 15.85 -12.49
N PRO A 133 -9.31 14.72 -12.45
CA PRO A 133 -10.04 14.23 -13.61
C PRO A 133 -11.11 15.22 -14.06
N ALA A 134 -11.36 15.20 -15.38
CA ALA A 134 -12.46 15.95 -15.97
C ALA A 134 -13.79 15.60 -15.29
N SER A 135 -14.62 16.60 -15.03
CA SER A 135 -15.92 16.42 -14.36
C SER A 135 -16.82 15.43 -15.08
N ASP A 136 -16.74 15.38 -16.41
CA ASP A 136 -17.46 14.40 -17.24
C ASP A 136 -17.14 12.95 -16.85
N LEU A 137 -15.86 12.62 -16.61
CA LEU A 137 -15.46 11.27 -16.23
C LEU A 137 -16.03 10.90 -14.86
N ILE A 138 -15.96 11.82 -13.89
CA ILE A 138 -16.56 11.62 -12.55
C ILE A 138 -18.07 11.39 -12.68
N SER A 139 -18.77 12.22 -13.46
CA SER A 139 -20.20 12.07 -13.70
C SER A 139 -20.56 10.74 -14.36
N ARG A 140 -19.77 10.26 -15.32
CA ARG A 140 -19.96 8.94 -15.95
C ARG A 140 -19.74 7.79 -14.97
N VAL A 141 -18.75 7.88 -14.08
CA VAL A 141 -18.52 6.89 -13.01
C VAL A 141 -19.69 6.84 -12.05
N ARG A 142 -20.18 7.99 -11.58
CA ARG A 142 -21.38 8.07 -10.72
C ARG A 142 -22.62 7.51 -11.42
N GLY A 143 -22.84 7.91 -12.67
CA GLY A 143 -23.94 7.42 -13.50
C GLY A 143 -23.92 5.90 -13.67
N TYR A 144 -22.74 5.28 -13.84
CA TYR A 144 -22.60 3.82 -13.89
C TYR A 144 -23.02 3.13 -12.59
N LEU A 145 -22.70 3.72 -11.43
CA LEU A 145 -23.06 3.16 -10.13
C LEU A 145 -24.56 3.34 -9.83
N GLU A 146 -25.17 4.44 -10.25
CA GLU A 146 -26.59 4.75 -10.04
C GLU A 146 -27.51 3.96 -10.97
N MET A 147 -27.17 3.93 -12.27
CA MET A 147 -28.04 3.40 -13.31
C MET A 147 -27.70 1.93 -13.58
N ARG A 148 -28.26 1.03 -12.76
CA ARG A 148 -28.24 -0.40 -13.07
C ARG A 148 -29.32 -0.74 -14.08
N VAL A 149 -28.91 -0.93 -15.33
CA VAL A 149 -29.77 -1.56 -16.33
C VAL A 149 -29.87 -3.06 -15.99
N PRO A 150 -31.07 -3.60 -15.77
CA PRO A 150 -31.25 -5.04 -15.50
C PRO A 150 -30.74 -5.89 -16.67
N ASP A 151 -30.35 -7.13 -16.37
CA ASP A 151 -29.89 -8.14 -17.34
C ASP A 151 -28.57 -7.87 -18.08
N ILE A 152 -27.79 -6.88 -17.64
CA ILE A 152 -26.45 -6.61 -18.18
C ILE A 152 -25.39 -7.37 -17.38
N PRO A 153 -24.50 -8.13 -18.04
CA PRO A 153 -23.37 -8.75 -17.37
C PRO A 153 -22.44 -7.66 -16.79
N LEU A 154 -22.31 -7.63 -15.47
CA LEU A 154 -21.40 -6.70 -14.78
C LEU A 154 -20.12 -7.42 -14.42
N ARG A 155 -18.98 -6.87 -14.86
CA ARG A 155 -17.67 -7.31 -14.37
C ARG A 155 -17.40 -6.66 -13.02
N GLN A 156 -17.04 -7.48 -12.04
CA GLN A 156 -16.62 -7.05 -10.71
C GLN A 156 -15.51 -5.99 -10.78
N VAL A 157 -14.54 -6.19 -11.69
CA VAL A 157 -13.42 -5.27 -11.95
C VAL A 157 -13.88 -3.84 -12.24
N VAL A 158 -14.96 -3.66 -13.01
CA VAL A 158 -15.45 -2.30 -13.35
C VAL A 158 -15.95 -1.58 -12.08
N ALA A 159 -16.69 -2.29 -11.23
CA ALA A 159 -17.21 -1.69 -10.01
C ALA A 159 -16.11 -1.34 -8.99
N GLU A 160 -15.14 -2.24 -8.79
CA GLU A 160 -14.03 -1.96 -7.86
C GLU A 160 -13.13 -0.80 -8.34
N GLU A 161 -12.90 -0.68 -9.65
CA GLU A 161 -12.10 0.42 -10.22
C GLU A 161 -12.85 1.76 -10.14
N CYS A 162 -14.15 1.78 -10.39
CA CYS A 162 -14.98 2.96 -10.19
C CYS A 162 -14.94 3.45 -8.73
N VAL A 163 -15.05 2.54 -7.75
CA VAL A 163 -14.99 2.92 -6.34
C VAL A 163 -13.59 3.39 -5.94
N ALA A 164 -12.54 2.69 -6.39
CA ALA A 164 -11.15 3.09 -6.11
C ALA A 164 -10.85 4.48 -6.70
N PHE A 165 -11.33 4.75 -7.93
CA PHE A 165 -11.22 6.05 -8.57
C PHE A 165 -11.90 7.15 -7.76
N LEU A 166 -13.14 6.95 -7.30
CA LEU A 166 -13.85 7.94 -6.48
C LEU A 166 -13.14 8.20 -5.14
N LEU A 167 -12.59 7.17 -4.49
CA LEU A 167 -11.79 7.33 -3.28
C LEU A 167 -10.50 8.12 -3.54
N ASN A 168 -9.80 7.81 -4.63
CA ASN A 168 -8.54 8.47 -4.99
C ASN A 168 -8.68 9.97 -5.22
N TRP A 169 -9.82 10.38 -5.78
CA TRP A 169 -10.12 11.77 -6.12
C TRP A 169 -10.99 12.49 -5.09
N GLN A 170 -11.08 11.93 -3.87
CA GLN A 170 -11.76 12.54 -2.72
C GLN A 170 -13.25 12.86 -3.00
N GLU A 171 -13.92 12.01 -3.78
CA GLU A 171 -15.37 12.11 -4.06
C GLU A 171 -16.20 11.53 -2.89
N SER A 172 -15.81 11.88 -1.66
CA SER A 172 -16.33 11.32 -0.42
C SER A 172 -17.79 11.69 -0.17
N GLU A 173 -18.21 12.90 -0.54
CA GLU A 173 -19.62 13.34 -0.42
C GLU A 173 -20.56 12.44 -1.20
N TYR A 174 -20.17 12.07 -2.42
CA TYR A 174 -20.93 11.14 -3.23
C TYR A 174 -21.01 9.77 -2.55
N LEU A 175 -19.85 9.21 -2.19
CA LEU A 175 -19.74 7.88 -1.60
C LEU A 175 -20.54 7.74 -0.30
N THR A 176 -20.63 8.79 0.52
CA THR A 176 -21.33 8.76 1.80
C THR A 176 -22.82 9.05 1.67
N MET A 177 -23.22 10.09 0.91
CA MET A 177 -24.58 10.63 0.92
C MET A 177 -25.44 10.26 -0.30
N GLN A 178 -24.83 9.99 -1.46
CA GLN A 178 -25.55 9.92 -2.74
C GLN A 178 -25.59 8.50 -3.33
N VAL A 179 -24.77 7.58 -2.84
CA VAL A 179 -24.76 6.19 -3.33
C VAL A 179 -26.09 5.49 -3.01
N PRO A 180 -26.71 4.78 -3.98
CA PRO A 180 -27.94 4.04 -3.74
C PRO A 180 -27.80 2.98 -2.64
N HIS A 181 -28.72 2.97 -1.68
CA HIS A 181 -28.68 2.02 -0.55
C HIS A 181 -28.72 0.54 -0.97
N SER A 182 -29.46 0.23 -2.04
CA SER A 182 -29.51 -1.13 -2.62
C SER A 182 -28.13 -1.58 -3.14
N LEU A 183 -27.32 -0.64 -3.62
CA LEU A 183 -25.97 -0.92 -4.10
C LEU A 183 -25.02 -1.21 -2.95
N VAL A 184 -25.13 -0.43 -1.87
CA VAL A 184 -24.37 -0.62 -0.62
C VAL A 184 -24.63 -2.00 -0.03
N GLN A 185 -25.85 -2.52 -0.11
CA GLN A 185 -26.19 -3.85 0.42
C GLN A 185 -25.74 -5.01 -0.47
N THR A 186 -25.62 -4.78 -1.79
CA THR A 186 -25.37 -5.86 -2.76
C THR A 186 -23.93 -5.92 -3.26
N ASN A 187 -23.20 -4.80 -3.25
CA ASN A 187 -21.84 -4.73 -3.77
C ASN A 187 -20.83 -4.46 -2.63
N PRO A 188 -19.94 -5.42 -2.32
CA PRO A 188 -19.03 -5.30 -1.19
C PRO A 188 -17.99 -4.19 -1.37
N TYR A 189 -17.59 -3.87 -2.61
CA TYR A 189 -16.66 -2.77 -2.88
C TYR A 189 -17.29 -1.41 -2.61
N VAL A 190 -18.56 -1.24 -2.97
CA VAL A 190 -19.29 0.01 -2.73
C VAL A 190 -19.50 0.21 -1.22
N LYS A 191 -19.88 -0.85 -0.49
CA LYS A 191 -19.98 -0.80 0.99
C LYS A 191 -18.65 -0.40 1.61
N LEU A 192 -17.56 -1.04 1.18
CA LEU A 192 -16.22 -0.75 1.69
C LEU A 192 -15.79 0.68 1.36
N GLY A 193 -16.02 1.15 0.13
CA GLY A 193 -15.69 2.51 -0.29
C GLY A 193 -16.48 3.58 0.46
N GLN A 194 -17.78 3.36 0.69
CA GLN A 194 -18.60 4.26 1.52
C GLN A 194 -18.05 4.37 2.94
N LEU A 195 -17.72 3.25 3.57
CA LEU A 195 -17.20 3.24 4.95
C LEU A 195 -15.81 3.86 5.05
N LEU A 196 -14.94 3.62 4.07
CA LEU A 196 -13.62 4.25 3.99
C LEU A 196 -13.73 5.75 3.81
N ALA A 197 -14.60 6.21 2.91
CA ALA A 197 -14.86 7.63 2.68
C ALA A 197 -15.41 8.32 3.94
N ALA A 198 -16.42 7.71 4.59
CA ALA A 198 -17.00 8.22 5.83
C ALA A 198 -15.96 8.29 6.96
N THR A 199 -15.21 7.21 7.17
CA THR A 199 -14.17 7.17 8.23
C THR A 199 -13.06 8.19 7.96
N SER A 200 -12.69 8.39 6.70
CA SER A 200 -11.65 9.37 6.33
C SER A 200 -12.13 10.82 6.47
N GLN A 201 -13.41 11.12 6.18
CA GLN A 201 -13.99 12.45 6.40
C GLN A 201 -14.05 12.82 7.90
N ASP A 202 -14.27 11.84 8.77
CA ASP A 202 -14.33 12.05 10.21
C ASP A 202 -12.96 12.28 10.87
N LEU A 203 -11.85 12.16 10.12
CA LEU A 203 -10.49 12.43 10.60
C LEU A 203 -10.08 13.87 10.22
N PRO A 204 -9.61 14.72 11.16
CA PRO A 204 -9.26 14.49 12.57
C PRO A 204 -10.34 14.96 13.59
N GLY A 205 -11.63 14.79 13.28
CA GLY A 205 -12.75 15.23 14.12
C GLY A 205 -12.90 14.50 15.47
N PRO A 206 -13.75 14.97 16.40
CA PRO A 206 -13.94 14.37 17.73
C PRO A 206 -14.45 12.91 17.69
N LYS A 207 -14.13 12.13 18.74
CA LYS A 207 -14.38 10.67 18.83
C LYS A 207 -15.87 10.28 18.87
N GLU A 208 -16.76 11.18 19.25
CA GLU A 208 -18.12 10.87 19.73
C GLU A 208 -19.16 10.58 18.61
N GLY A 209 -18.75 10.56 17.33
CA GLY A 209 -19.67 10.32 16.19
C GLY A 209 -19.30 9.17 15.24
N ARG A 210 -18.25 8.38 15.53
CA ARG A 210 -17.58 7.54 14.52
C ARG A 210 -18.19 6.14 14.31
N TRP A 211 -19.49 6.07 14.02
CA TRP A 211 -20.18 4.82 13.69
C TRP A 211 -19.54 4.11 12.48
N ALA A 212 -19.12 4.87 11.46
CA ALA A 212 -18.47 4.33 10.28
C ALA A 212 -17.14 3.60 10.58
N ALA A 213 -16.36 4.09 11.56
CA ALA A 213 -15.10 3.44 11.96
C ALA A 213 -15.37 2.09 12.64
N THR A 214 -16.41 2.00 13.47
CA THR A 214 -16.82 0.74 14.11
C THR A 214 -17.29 -0.27 13.06
N ASP A 215 -18.16 0.13 12.14
CA ASP A 215 -18.65 -0.73 11.06
C ASP A 215 -17.51 -1.24 10.16
N LEU A 216 -16.58 -0.34 9.80
CA LEU A 216 -15.41 -0.69 8.99
C LEU A 216 -14.50 -1.68 9.73
N TRP A 217 -14.27 -1.45 11.02
CA TRP A 217 -13.52 -2.36 11.88
C TRP A 217 -14.14 -3.76 11.91
N GLU A 218 -15.45 -3.86 12.14
CA GLU A 218 -16.16 -5.15 12.19
C GLU A 218 -16.06 -5.92 10.87
N ILE A 219 -16.28 -5.24 9.74
CA ILE A 219 -16.19 -5.86 8.40
C ILE A 219 -14.78 -6.40 8.14
N VAL A 220 -13.74 -5.63 8.43
CA VAL A 220 -12.36 -6.08 8.17
C VAL A 220 -11.96 -7.22 9.11
N VAL A 221 -12.38 -7.20 10.37
CA VAL A 221 -12.19 -8.31 11.31
C VAL A 221 -12.85 -9.59 10.79
N GLN A 222 -14.07 -9.50 10.25
CA GLN A 222 -14.78 -10.65 9.65
C GLN A 222 -14.06 -11.18 8.40
N ILE A 223 -13.56 -10.30 7.52
CA ILE A 223 -12.78 -10.69 6.34
C ILE A 223 -11.51 -11.46 6.76
N CYS A 224 -10.88 -11.05 7.87
CA CYS A 224 -9.69 -11.68 8.43
C CYS A 224 -9.98 -12.87 9.38
N SER A 225 -11.24 -13.30 9.48
CA SER A 225 -11.67 -14.42 10.33
C SER A 225 -11.99 -15.68 9.53
N VAL A 226 -11.72 -16.84 10.14
CA VAL A 226 -11.99 -18.17 9.59
C VAL A 226 -13.32 -18.72 10.12
N SER A 227 -14.15 -19.22 9.23
CA SER A 227 -15.38 -19.94 9.58
C SER A 227 -15.08 -21.29 10.24
N HIS A 228 -15.60 -21.50 11.45
CA HIS A 228 -15.45 -22.77 12.17
C HIS A 228 -16.28 -23.93 11.61
N GLN A 229 -17.20 -23.69 10.66
CA GLN A 229 -18.05 -24.75 10.10
C GLN A 229 -17.27 -25.77 9.23
N HIS A 230 -16.07 -25.43 8.77
CA HIS A 230 -15.25 -26.26 7.88
C HIS A 230 -14.20 -27.14 8.61
N LYS A 231 -14.25 -27.24 9.94
CA LYS A 231 -13.35 -28.12 10.74
C LYS A 231 -13.54 -29.63 10.50
N ARG A 232 -14.47 -30.06 9.64
CA ARG A 232 -14.69 -31.49 9.33
C ARG A 232 -13.70 -31.96 8.27
N GLY A 233 -12.42 -32.16 8.62
CA GLY A 233 -11.56 -33.01 7.77
C GLY A 233 -10.05 -32.83 7.84
N ASN A 234 -9.49 -31.86 8.57
CA ASN A 234 -8.03 -31.71 8.61
C ASN A 234 -7.54 -31.33 10.01
N ASP A 235 -6.59 -32.10 10.54
CA ASP A 235 -6.03 -32.00 11.91
C ASP A 235 -5.03 -30.82 12.07
N GLY A 236 -4.97 -29.93 11.06
CA GLY A 236 -4.12 -28.75 11.05
C GLY A 236 -4.93 -27.47 11.28
N ARG A 237 -4.29 -26.43 11.84
CA ARG A 237 -4.89 -25.08 11.92
C ARG A 237 -5.30 -24.62 10.51
N VAL A 238 -6.60 -24.40 10.31
CA VAL A 238 -7.12 -23.76 9.10
C VAL A 238 -6.62 -22.32 9.07
N SER A 239 -5.94 -21.94 8.00
CA SER A 239 -5.41 -20.58 7.78
C SER A 239 -5.95 -20.02 6.47
N LEU A 240 -6.32 -18.73 6.48
CA LEU A 240 -6.72 -17.96 5.29
C LEU A 240 -5.62 -17.91 4.23
N ILE A 241 -4.37 -18.19 4.61
CA ILE A 241 -3.23 -18.28 3.69
C ILE A 241 -3.36 -19.51 2.77
N LYS A 242 -3.84 -20.64 3.31
CA LYS A 242 -3.91 -21.93 2.60
C LYS A 242 -5.33 -22.28 2.11
N GLN A 243 -6.37 -21.98 2.90
CA GLN A 243 -7.77 -22.23 2.54
C GLN A 243 -8.50 -20.90 2.36
N ARG A 244 -8.52 -20.42 1.11
CA ARG A 244 -9.01 -19.09 0.74
C ARG A 244 -10.53 -18.92 0.90
N GLU A 245 -11.28 -20.02 0.87
CA GLU A 245 -12.75 -20.01 0.84
C GLU A 245 -13.43 -19.90 2.21
N SER A 246 -12.68 -19.99 3.31
CA SER A 246 -13.25 -20.06 4.67
C SER A 246 -13.49 -18.71 5.34
N THR A 247 -13.56 -17.59 4.60
CA THR A 247 -13.79 -16.26 5.20
C THR A 247 -15.24 -16.08 5.68
N LEU A 248 -15.44 -15.29 6.74
CA LEU A 248 -16.77 -14.90 7.25
C LEU A 248 -17.21 -13.51 6.73
N GLY A 249 -16.35 -12.81 5.99
CA GLY A 249 -16.59 -11.44 5.54
C GLY A 249 -17.34 -11.33 4.21
N ILE A 250 -17.63 -10.07 3.84
CA ILE A 250 -18.33 -9.72 2.58
C ILE A 250 -17.51 -9.96 1.30
N MET A 251 -16.20 -10.20 1.43
CA MET A 251 -15.25 -10.46 0.35
C MET A 251 -14.04 -11.25 0.85
N TYR A 252 -13.24 -11.81 -0.06
CA TYR A 252 -12.01 -12.52 0.30
C TYR A 252 -10.87 -11.55 0.65
N ARG A 253 -9.95 -11.98 1.53
CA ARG A 253 -8.72 -11.23 1.89
C ARG A 253 -7.93 -10.76 0.67
N ASN A 254 -7.80 -11.62 -0.35
CA ASN A 254 -7.03 -11.30 -1.55
C ASN A 254 -7.74 -10.27 -2.45
N GLU A 255 -9.08 -10.26 -2.45
CA GLU A 255 -9.87 -9.25 -3.15
C GLU A 255 -9.72 -7.88 -2.46
N LEU A 256 -9.78 -7.86 -1.12
CA LEU A 256 -9.51 -6.66 -0.33
C LEU A 256 -8.10 -6.12 -0.62
N LEU A 257 -7.08 -6.96 -0.62
CA LEU A 257 -5.72 -6.57 -0.97
C LEU A 257 -5.60 -6.05 -2.41
N SER A 258 -6.25 -6.71 -3.37
CA SER A 258 -6.29 -6.27 -4.77
C SER A 258 -6.97 -4.91 -4.92
N PHE A 259 -8.02 -4.65 -4.13
CA PHE A 259 -8.71 -3.37 -4.10
C PHE A 259 -7.83 -2.27 -3.48
N ILE A 260 -7.19 -2.52 -2.34
CA ILE A 260 -6.32 -1.53 -1.68
C ILE A 260 -5.13 -1.16 -2.59
N LYS A 261 -4.60 -2.11 -3.37
CA LYS A 261 -3.52 -1.87 -4.36
C LYS A 261 -3.93 -0.98 -5.54
N LYS A 262 -5.21 -0.58 -5.64
CA LYS A 262 -5.71 0.43 -6.58
C LYS A 262 -5.80 1.82 -5.95
N LEU A 263 -5.69 1.92 -4.63
CA LEU A 263 -5.81 3.17 -3.87
C LEU A 263 -4.46 3.90 -3.80
N ARG A 264 -4.48 5.21 -3.95
CA ARG A 264 -3.31 6.09 -3.95
C ARG A 264 -3.44 7.27 -3.00
N GLU A 265 -4.65 7.55 -2.53
CA GLU A 265 -4.94 8.66 -1.62
C GLU A 265 -4.27 8.44 -0.25
N PRO A 266 -3.41 9.37 0.23
CA PRO A 266 -2.64 9.17 1.45
C PRO A 266 -3.46 8.99 2.73
N LEU A 267 -4.54 9.75 2.93
CA LEU A 267 -5.39 9.66 4.12
C LEU A 267 -6.14 8.32 4.18
N VAL A 268 -6.67 7.83 3.06
CA VAL A 268 -7.33 6.54 2.94
C VAL A 268 -6.33 5.41 3.22
N LEU A 269 -5.14 5.47 2.62
CA LEU A 269 -4.08 4.48 2.88
C LEU A 269 -3.63 4.49 4.35
N THR A 270 -3.43 5.66 4.94
CA THR A 270 -3.09 5.80 6.37
C THR A 270 -4.21 5.27 7.26
N THR A 271 -5.47 5.51 6.92
CA THR A 271 -6.64 4.99 7.65
C THR A 271 -6.65 3.46 7.61
N ILE A 272 -6.48 2.86 6.43
CA ILE A 272 -6.41 1.40 6.26
C ILE A 272 -5.22 0.80 7.03
N LEU A 273 -4.04 1.42 6.93
CA LEU A 273 -2.85 0.98 7.68
C LEU A 273 -3.09 1.02 9.19
N SER A 274 -3.70 2.10 9.69
CA SER A 274 -4.02 2.22 11.12
C SER A 274 -4.95 1.11 11.61
N LEU A 275 -5.94 0.74 10.80
CA LEU A 275 -6.88 -0.35 11.08
C LEU A 275 -6.13 -1.67 11.19
N PHE A 276 -5.34 -2.02 10.19
CA PHE A 276 -4.63 -3.29 10.15
C PHE A 276 -3.53 -3.37 11.23
N VAL A 277 -2.85 -2.27 11.54
CA VAL A 277 -1.89 -2.21 12.65
C VAL A 277 -2.59 -2.39 14.00
N LYS A 278 -3.74 -1.75 14.22
CA LYS A 278 -4.54 -1.98 15.43
C LYS A 278 -4.98 -3.44 15.55
N LEU A 279 -5.44 -4.03 14.44
CA LEU A 279 -5.83 -5.44 14.40
C LEU A 279 -4.65 -6.37 14.70
N HIS A 280 -3.49 -6.08 14.14
CA HIS A 280 -2.25 -6.81 14.40
C HIS A 280 -1.88 -6.77 15.87
N ASN A 281 -1.81 -5.57 16.47
CA ASN A 281 -1.42 -5.36 17.87
C ASN A 281 -2.32 -6.05 18.90
N ASN A 282 -3.55 -6.43 18.52
CA ASN A 282 -4.46 -7.14 19.42
C ASN A 282 -4.10 -8.64 19.57
N HIS A 283 -3.06 -9.13 18.88
CA HIS A 283 -2.53 -10.47 19.06
C HIS A 283 -1.73 -10.59 20.37
N GLU A 284 -2.10 -11.52 21.24
CA GLU A 284 -1.53 -11.68 22.59
C GLU A 284 -0.02 -11.94 22.61
N LEU A 285 0.56 -12.49 21.53
CA LEU A 285 2.00 -12.77 21.45
C LEU A 285 2.85 -11.54 21.07
N ILE A 286 2.23 -10.40 20.76
CA ILE A 286 2.97 -9.19 20.41
C ILE A 286 3.42 -8.48 21.69
N VAL A 287 4.71 -8.59 21.97
CA VAL A 287 5.35 -7.90 23.10
C VAL A 287 5.58 -6.42 22.80
N ASN A 288 5.80 -6.06 21.53
CA ASN A 288 6.08 -4.69 21.10
C ASN A 288 5.02 -4.20 20.10
N ASN A 289 4.11 -3.34 20.54
CA ASN A 289 3.05 -2.80 19.69
C ASN A 289 3.60 -1.94 18.54
N VAL A 290 3.14 -2.19 17.32
CA VAL A 290 3.46 -1.37 16.14
C VAL A 290 2.69 -0.04 16.23
N THR A 291 3.36 1.08 15.96
CA THR A 291 2.71 2.40 15.93
C THR A 291 2.19 2.72 14.53
N ALA A 292 1.13 3.52 14.47
CA ALA A 292 0.56 4.09 13.25
C ALA A 292 -0.28 5.31 13.62
N GLU A 293 -0.50 6.20 12.67
CA GLU A 293 -1.40 7.34 12.83
C GLU A 293 -2.83 6.88 13.03
N TYR A 294 -3.65 7.68 13.71
CA TYR A 294 -5.08 7.43 13.91
C TYR A 294 -5.45 6.09 14.59
N ILE A 295 -4.51 5.32 15.17
CA ILE A 295 -4.81 4.06 15.88
C ILE A 295 -5.91 4.23 16.94
N SER A 296 -5.96 5.38 17.60
CA SER A 296 -6.89 5.66 18.70
C SER A 296 -8.37 5.78 18.28
N ILE A 297 -8.66 5.74 16.98
CA ILE A 297 -10.03 5.83 16.46
C ILE A 297 -10.76 4.49 16.50
N TRP A 298 -10.01 3.38 16.55
CA TRP A 298 -10.55 2.04 16.45
C TRP A 298 -10.99 1.50 17.82
N PRO A 299 -12.03 0.66 17.88
CA PRO A 299 -12.48 0.04 19.12
C PRO A 299 -11.36 -0.71 19.85
N SER A 300 -11.33 -0.58 21.18
CA SER A 300 -10.47 -1.40 22.05
C SER A 300 -11.11 -2.75 22.41
N SER A 301 -12.45 -2.80 22.43
CA SER A 301 -13.19 -4.03 22.66
C SER A 301 -13.20 -4.88 21.39
N PHE A 302 -12.63 -6.08 21.49
CA PHE A 302 -12.69 -7.06 20.44
C PHE A 302 -14.02 -7.84 20.57
N PRO A 303 -14.83 -7.97 19.51
CA PRO A 303 -16.01 -8.82 19.56
C PRO A 303 -15.61 -10.30 19.77
N ASN A 304 -16.59 -11.16 20.09
CA ASN A 304 -16.43 -12.60 20.41
C ASN A 304 -15.68 -13.46 19.35
N PHE A 305 -15.20 -12.86 18.26
CA PHE A 305 -14.47 -13.47 17.14
C PHE A 305 -12.94 -13.53 17.33
N GLN A 306 -12.39 -13.12 18.48
CA GLN A 306 -10.94 -13.11 18.69
C GLN A 306 -10.27 -14.48 18.44
N SER A 307 -10.99 -15.58 18.69
CA SER A 307 -10.53 -16.95 18.45
C SER A 307 -10.59 -17.40 16.99
N SER A 308 -11.31 -16.68 16.12
CA SER A 308 -11.45 -16.98 14.70
C SER A 308 -10.54 -16.15 13.80
N VAL A 309 -9.93 -15.07 14.30
CA VAL A 309 -9.04 -14.21 13.50
C VAL A 309 -7.74 -14.95 13.17
N ASP A 310 -7.36 -14.94 11.90
CA ASP A 310 -6.05 -15.44 11.46
C ASP A 310 -5.00 -14.32 11.58
N PHE A 311 -4.35 -14.24 12.74
CA PHE A 311 -3.34 -13.23 13.03
C PHE A 311 -2.07 -13.35 12.17
N GLU A 312 -1.76 -14.55 11.65
CA GLU A 312 -0.66 -14.74 10.71
C GLU A 312 -0.99 -14.07 9.38
N ALA A 313 -2.20 -14.29 8.86
CA ALA A 313 -2.68 -13.63 7.66
C ALA A 313 -2.74 -12.09 7.83
N VAL A 314 -3.12 -11.60 9.00
CA VAL A 314 -3.09 -10.16 9.33
C VAL A 314 -1.67 -9.61 9.29
N ALA A 315 -0.70 -10.29 9.91
CA ALA A 315 0.70 -9.87 9.90
C ALA A 315 1.28 -9.78 8.48
N VAL A 316 0.97 -10.75 7.62
CA VAL A 316 1.34 -10.73 6.20
C VAL A 316 0.67 -9.56 5.48
N THR A 317 -0.63 -9.32 5.72
CA THR A 317 -1.37 -8.19 5.14
C THR A 317 -0.75 -6.86 5.50
N VAL A 318 -0.47 -6.62 6.79
CA VAL A 318 0.15 -5.37 7.26
C VAL A 318 1.46 -5.12 6.52
N LYS A 319 2.34 -6.13 6.42
CA LYS A 319 3.62 -6.00 5.72
C LYS A 319 3.43 -5.69 4.23
N GLU A 320 2.51 -6.37 3.55
CA GLU A 320 2.19 -6.08 2.14
C GLU A 320 1.67 -4.65 1.94
N LEU A 321 0.80 -4.18 2.85
CA LEU A 321 0.18 -2.86 2.77
C LEU A 321 1.19 -1.73 3.03
N VAL A 322 2.05 -1.87 4.03
CA VAL A 322 3.09 -0.86 4.32
C VAL A 322 4.08 -0.79 3.16
N ASN A 323 4.50 -1.94 2.62
CA ASN A 323 5.36 -1.96 1.44
C ASN A 323 4.69 -1.27 0.24
N TYR A 324 3.41 -1.54 -0.01
CA TYR A 324 2.66 -0.87 -1.07
C TYR A 324 2.57 0.64 -0.84
N ALA A 325 2.19 1.09 0.36
CA ALA A 325 2.10 2.52 0.67
C ALA A 325 3.45 3.24 0.46
N LEU A 326 4.56 2.62 0.86
CA LEU A 326 5.90 3.16 0.62
C LEU A 326 6.30 3.20 -0.86
N THR A 327 5.69 2.39 -1.75
CA THR A 327 5.85 2.54 -3.21
C THR A 327 5.11 3.76 -3.76
N ILE A 328 4.05 4.21 -3.08
CA ILE A 328 3.28 5.41 -3.46
C ILE A 328 3.98 6.67 -2.96
N ASN A 329 4.39 6.70 -1.68
CA ASN A 329 5.18 7.79 -1.12
C ASN A 329 6.26 7.25 -0.17
N SER A 330 7.48 7.16 -0.68
CA SER A 330 8.64 6.65 0.07
C SER A 330 9.12 7.58 1.19
N ASN A 331 8.67 8.83 1.19
CA ASN A 331 9.13 9.86 2.14
C ASN A 331 8.12 10.12 3.26
N ASN A 332 7.02 9.37 3.33
CA ASN A 332 6.07 9.50 4.42
C ASN A 332 6.67 8.93 5.73
N HIS A 333 7.02 9.83 6.66
CA HIS A 333 7.66 9.46 7.92
C HIS A 333 6.78 8.54 8.80
N SER A 334 5.45 8.67 8.78
CA SER A 334 4.57 7.82 9.60
C SER A 334 4.53 6.38 9.09
N TRP A 335 4.54 6.19 7.77
CA TRP A 335 4.63 4.87 7.16
C TRP A 335 6.00 4.23 7.36
N LEU A 336 7.08 5.02 7.30
CA LEU A 336 8.44 4.56 7.59
C LEU A 336 8.60 4.12 9.06
N ILE A 337 8.01 4.85 10.01
CA ILE A 337 8.02 4.45 11.43
C ILE A 337 7.21 3.16 11.64
N THR A 338 6.02 3.05 11.03
CA THR A 338 5.22 1.81 11.04
C THR A 338 6.06 0.62 10.54
N GLN A 339 6.79 0.81 9.43
CA GLN A 339 7.67 -0.22 8.88
C GLN A 339 8.83 -0.58 9.81
N ALA A 340 9.49 0.43 10.41
CA ALA A 340 10.56 0.22 11.38
C ALA A 340 10.09 -0.59 12.59
N ASP A 341 8.88 -0.30 13.08
CA ASP A 341 8.25 -1.00 14.18
C ASP A 341 7.93 -2.46 13.86
N ILE A 342 7.49 -2.77 12.63
CA ILE A 342 7.28 -4.15 12.17
C ILE A 342 8.62 -4.92 12.15
N TYR A 343 9.69 -4.30 11.63
CA TYR A 343 11.02 -4.90 11.66
C TYR A 343 11.53 -5.09 13.08
N PHE A 344 11.27 -4.13 13.96
CA PHE A 344 11.62 -4.23 15.38
C PHE A 344 10.88 -5.38 16.07
N ALA A 345 9.57 -5.52 15.84
CA ALA A 345 8.76 -6.60 16.39
C ALA A 345 9.19 -7.99 15.88
N THR A 346 9.76 -8.06 14.68
CA THR A 346 10.30 -9.29 14.07
C THR A 346 11.80 -9.49 14.32
N ASN A 347 12.38 -8.75 15.26
CA ASN A 347 13.80 -8.82 15.67
C ASN A 347 14.82 -8.49 14.56
N GLN A 348 14.42 -7.74 13.54
CA GLN A 348 15.29 -7.25 12.47
C GLN A 348 15.81 -5.85 12.81
N TYR A 349 16.71 -5.76 13.79
CA TYR A 349 17.13 -4.49 14.38
C TYR A 349 17.87 -3.55 13.42
N SER A 350 18.70 -4.09 12.51
CA SER A 350 19.40 -3.27 11.51
C SER A 350 18.43 -2.63 10.52
N ALA A 351 17.43 -3.37 10.06
CA ALA A 351 16.40 -2.85 9.17
C ALA A 351 15.50 -1.83 9.90
N ALA A 352 15.17 -2.09 11.17
CA ALA A 352 14.43 -1.12 11.99
C ALA A 352 15.18 0.22 12.10
N LEU A 353 16.48 0.19 12.40
CA LEU A 353 17.31 1.41 12.45
C LEU A 353 17.36 2.15 11.12
N HIS A 354 17.51 1.43 10.00
CA HIS A 354 17.45 2.01 8.66
C HIS A 354 16.16 2.83 8.46
N TYR A 355 15.00 2.23 8.72
CA TYR A 355 13.71 2.90 8.54
C TYR A 355 13.45 4.02 9.54
N TYR A 356 13.89 3.91 10.81
CA TYR A 356 13.81 5.02 11.76
C TYR A 356 14.64 6.22 11.32
N LEU A 357 15.86 5.98 10.81
CA LEU A 357 16.73 7.03 10.29
C LEU A 357 16.16 7.64 9.00
N GLN A 358 15.62 6.83 8.10
CA GLN A 358 14.96 7.30 6.89
C GLN A 358 13.76 8.20 7.22
N ALA A 359 12.93 7.83 8.21
CA ALA A 359 11.82 8.65 8.68
C ALA A 359 12.29 10.01 9.22
N GLY A 360 13.35 10.00 10.02
CA GLY A 360 13.97 11.22 10.55
C GLY A 360 14.58 12.09 9.44
N ALA A 361 15.24 11.48 8.46
CA ALA A 361 15.82 12.20 7.33
C ALA A 361 14.74 12.85 6.45
N ALA A 362 13.62 12.15 6.21
CA ALA A 362 12.51 12.63 5.39
C ALA A 362 11.79 13.85 5.99
N CYS A 363 11.64 13.92 7.32
CA CYS A 363 10.94 15.03 7.98
C CYS A 363 11.82 16.23 8.35
N SER A 364 13.16 16.11 8.20
CA SER A 364 14.12 17.12 8.68
C SER A 364 15.17 17.57 7.66
N ASP A 365 14.95 17.27 6.38
CA ASP A 365 15.89 17.54 5.29
C ASP A 365 17.29 16.96 5.58
N PHE A 366 17.34 15.64 5.76
CA PHE A 366 18.57 14.90 6.10
C PHE A 366 19.24 15.43 7.39
N PHE A 367 18.42 15.64 8.43
CA PHE A 367 18.83 16.14 9.75
C PHE A 367 19.46 17.54 9.71
N THR A 368 19.20 18.30 8.65
CA THR A 368 19.63 19.70 8.58
C THR A 368 18.83 20.56 9.56
N LYS A 369 17.54 20.23 9.73
CA LYS A 369 16.63 20.80 10.73
C LYS A 369 16.47 19.85 11.91
N MET A 370 15.91 20.35 13.01
CA MET A 370 15.55 19.51 14.14
C MET A 370 14.41 18.56 13.76
N VAL A 371 14.53 17.28 14.14
CA VAL A 371 13.46 16.30 13.94
C VAL A 371 12.27 16.68 14.84
N PRO A 372 11.03 16.69 14.31
CA PRO A 372 9.86 17.00 15.11
C PRO A 372 9.69 16.01 16.29
N PRO A 373 9.31 16.50 17.49
CA PRO A 373 9.23 15.67 18.70
C PRO A 373 8.08 14.65 18.68
N ASP A 374 7.08 14.86 17.82
CA ASP A 374 5.99 13.95 17.52
C ASP A 374 6.43 12.79 16.61
N VAL A 375 7.47 12.99 15.79
CA VAL A 375 8.08 11.95 14.96
C VAL A 375 9.09 11.14 15.78
N TYR A 376 10.07 11.79 16.40
CA TYR A 376 11.03 11.15 17.30
C TYR A 376 10.59 11.28 18.76
N THR A 377 9.58 10.49 19.11
CA THR A 377 9.13 10.34 20.50
C THR A 377 10.14 9.56 21.34
N ASP A 378 10.05 9.67 22.67
CA ASP A 378 10.84 8.85 23.58
C ASP A 378 10.68 7.34 23.31
N GLN A 379 9.50 6.91 22.83
CA GLN A 379 9.27 5.52 22.45
C GLN A 379 10.12 5.10 21.25
N VAL A 380 10.16 5.92 20.19
CA VAL A 380 10.99 5.67 19.00
C VAL A 380 12.47 5.63 19.39
N ILE A 381 12.93 6.59 20.18
CA ILE A 381 14.32 6.66 20.65
C ILE A 381 14.66 5.43 21.51
N LYS A 382 13.78 5.01 22.43
CA LYS A 382 13.97 3.77 23.23
C LYS A 382 14.06 2.52 22.35
N ARG A 383 13.34 2.47 21.22
CA ARG A 383 13.47 1.37 20.25
C ARG A 383 14.80 1.42 19.51
N MET A 384 15.25 2.59 19.08
CA MET A 384 16.59 2.77 18.48
C MET A 384 17.70 2.34 19.45
N ILE A 385 17.62 2.77 20.72
CA ILE A 385 18.52 2.34 21.81
C ILE A 385 18.56 0.81 21.90
N LYS A 386 17.39 0.15 21.95
CA LYS A 386 17.32 -1.31 22.03
C LYS A 386 17.87 -1.99 20.77
N CYS A 387 17.65 -1.43 19.58
CA CYS A 387 18.23 -1.94 18.34
C CYS A 387 19.76 -1.89 18.40
N CYS A 388 20.34 -0.73 18.74
CA CYS A 388 21.79 -0.55 18.83
C CYS A 388 22.41 -1.49 19.88
N SER A 389 21.76 -1.67 21.04
CA SER A 389 22.24 -2.58 22.08
C SER A 389 22.31 -4.03 21.59
N LEU A 390 21.31 -4.51 20.85
CA LEU A 390 21.26 -5.87 20.33
C LEU A 390 22.17 -6.09 19.11
N LEU A 391 22.63 -5.01 18.47
CA LEU A 391 23.66 -5.02 17.43
C LEU A 391 25.09 -4.87 17.99
N ASN A 392 25.24 -4.80 19.32
CA ASN A 392 26.51 -4.54 20.03
C ASN A 392 27.13 -3.17 19.70
N CYS A 393 26.31 -2.16 19.40
CA CYS A 393 26.72 -0.76 19.17
C CYS A 393 26.53 0.06 20.45
N HIS A 394 27.36 -0.21 21.47
CA HIS A 394 27.17 0.32 22.83
C HIS A 394 27.46 1.81 23.00
N THR A 395 28.34 2.38 22.17
CA THR A 395 28.63 3.82 22.16
C THR A 395 27.47 4.59 21.52
N GLN A 396 26.89 4.06 20.44
CA GLN A 396 25.67 4.58 19.81
C GLN A 396 24.50 4.57 20.81
N VAL A 397 24.39 3.51 21.64
CA VAL A 397 23.40 3.45 22.74
C VAL A 397 23.58 4.61 23.71
N ALA A 398 24.80 4.83 24.22
CA ALA A 398 25.07 5.92 25.16
C ALA A 398 24.77 7.29 24.55
N ILE A 399 25.06 7.48 23.26
CA ILE A 399 24.73 8.72 22.56
C ILE A 399 23.23 8.92 22.45
N LEU A 400 22.49 7.89 22.02
CA LEU A 400 21.03 7.92 21.88
C LEU A 400 20.31 8.14 23.22
N CYS A 401 20.87 7.70 24.35
CA CYS A 401 20.31 8.00 25.68
C CYS A 401 20.19 9.52 25.96
N GLN A 402 21.04 10.35 25.35
CA GLN A 402 20.97 11.81 25.49
C GLN A 402 19.84 12.44 24.65
N PHE A 403 19.25 11.69 23.70
CA PHE A 403 18.17 12.20 22.84
C PHE A 403 16.81 12.19 23.54
N LEU A 404 16.67 11.41 24.61
CA LEU A 404 15.47 11.37 25.44
C LEU A 404 15.27 12.71 26.16
N ARG A 405 14.02 13.00 26.56
CA ARG A 405 13.71 14.18 27.39
C ARG A 405 14.49 14.19 28.70
N GLU A 406 14.57 13.02 29.33
CA GLU A 406 15.42 12.75 30.49
C GLU A 406 16.48 11.73 30.09
N VAL A 407 17.74 12.04 30.34
CA VAL A 407 18.87 11.18 29.97
C VAL A 407 18.80 9.88 30.78
N ASP A 408 18.74 8.73 30.08
CA ASP A 408 18.76 7.42 30.74
C ASP A 408 20.19 6.95 31.01
N TYR A 409 20.76 7.48 32.10
CA TYR A 409 22.11 7.13 32.56
C TYR A 409 22.27 5.64 32.89
N LYS A 410 21.23 4.97 33.39
CA LYS A 410 21.31 3.56 33.79
C LYS A 410 21.60 2.68 32.58
N THR A 411 20.86 2.90 31.49
CA THR A 411 21.06 2.18 30.24
C THR A 411 22.39 2.57 29.59
N ALA A 412 22.75 3.85 29.59
CA ALA A 412 24.01 4.33 29.02
C ALA A 412 25.24 3.70 29.71
N PHE A 413 25.30 3.75 31.04
CA PHE A 413 26.42 3.20 31.81
C PHE A 413 26.53 1.69 31.68
N LYS A 414 25.39 0.98 31.67
CA LYS A 414 25.37 -0.46 31.44
C LYS A 414 25.93 -0.82 30.08
N ALA A 415 25.54 -0.11 29.02
CA ALA A 415 26.04 -0.36 27.67
C ALA A 415 27.55 -0.09 27.57
N LEU A 416 28.03 1.04 28.10
CA LEU A 416 29.45 1.39 28.06
C LEU A 416 30.34 0.41 28.85
N GLN A 417 29.80 -0.27 29.85
CA GLN A 417 30.51 -1.30 30.60
C GLN A 417 30.81 -2.56 29.77
N GLU A 418 30.10 -2.79 28.67
CA GLU A 418 30.37 -3.90 27.77
C GLU A 418 31.70 -3.70 27.01
N GLN A 419 32.41 -4.80 26.73
CA GLN A 419 33.71 -4.77 26.04
C GLN A 419 33.63 -5.21 24.57
N ASN A 420 32.52 -5.78 24.15
CA ASN A 420 32.29 -6.30 22.80
C ASN A 420 31.64 -5.27 21.85
N SER A 421 32.05 -4.01 21.93
CA SER A 421 31.46 -2.92 21.12
C SER A 421 31.92 -2.97 19.66
N HIS A 422 30.98 -2.84 18.71
CA HIS A 422 31.23 -2.90 17.26
C HIS A 422 31.04 -1.54 16.54
N ASP A 423 31.11 -0.42 17.27
CA ASP A 423 30.75 0.91 16.75
C ASP A 423 31.88 1.96 16.85
N ALA A 424 33.15 1.54 16.76
CA ALA A 424 34.31 2.42 16.72
C ALA A 424 34.42 3.42 17.91
N MET A 425 33.88 3.04 19.08
CA MET A 425 34.00 3.68 20.41
C MET A 425 34.51 5.13 20.44
N ASP A 426 35.83 5.31 20.53
CA ASP A 426 36.51 6.59 20.74
C ASP A 426 36.31 7.59 19.59
N SER A 427 35.96 7.12 18.38
CA SER A 427 35.59 7.98 17.25
C SER A 427 34.23 8.67 17.45
N TYR A 428 33.43 8.24 18.42
CA TYR A 428 32.09 8.76 18.68
C TYR A 428 32.01 9.71 19.89
N TYR A 429 33.09 9.92 20.64
CA TYR A 429 33.06 10.78 21.84
C TYR A 429 32.77 12.25 21.54
N ASP A 430 33.10 12.73 20.34
CA ASP A 430 32.78 14.10 19.89
C ASP A 430 31.27 14.34 19.73
N TYR A 431 30.45 13.28 19.71
CA TYR A 431 28.99 13.38 19.66
C TYR A 431 28.34 13.40 21.05
N ILE A 432 29.09 13.23 22.13
CA ILE A 432 28.58 13.27 23.50
C ILE A 432 28.64 14.72 23.99
N TRP A 433 27.53 15.25 24.51
CA TRP A 433 27.45 16.58 25.12
C TRP A 433 27.14 16.53 26.62
N ASP A 434 26.71 15.38 27.12
CA ASP A 434 26.48 15.16 28.53
C ASP A 434 27.79 14.88 29.28
N ILE A 435 28.12 15.76 30.22
CA ILE A 435 29.37 15.69 31.00
C ILE A 435 29.41 14.42 31.85
N THR A 436 28.27 14.02 32.44
CA THR A 436 28.18 12.85 33.32
C THR A 436 28.56 11.56 32.58
N ILE A 437 28.15 11.44 31.31
CA ILE A 437 28.53 10.30 30.45
C ILE A 437 30.04 10.32 30.16
N LEU A 438 30.61 11.49 29.84
CA LEU A 438 32.04 11.63 29.58
C LEU A 438 32.91 11.36 30.82
N GLU A 439 32.46 11.79 32.00
CA GLU A 439 33.10 11.49 33.29
C GLU A 439 33.10 9.99 33.57
N TYR A 440 31.96 9.33 33.34
CA TYR A 440 31.86 7.88 33.48
C TYR A 440 32.80 7.13 32.53
N LEU A 441 32.88 7.56 31.26
CA LEU A 441 33.84 7.02 30.29
C LEU A 441 35.29 7.18 30.78
N THR A 442 35.64 8.36 31.29
CA THR A 442 36.98 8.63 31.82
C THR A 442 37.33 7.72 32.99
N TYR A 443 36.39 7.53 33.92
CA TYR A 443 36.52 6.59 35.04
C TYR A 443 36.69 5.14 34.55
N LEU A 444 35.87 4.72 33.58
CA LEU A 444 35.88 3.37 33.05
C LEU A 444 37.22 3.05 32.34
N HIS A 445 37.70 3.94 31.49
CA HIS A 445 38.99 3.77 30.82
C HIS A 445 40.16 3.78 31.81
N HIS A 446 40.11 4.62 32.84
CA HIS A 446 41.11 4.61 33.90
C HIS A 446 41.14 3.26 34.62
N LYS A 447 39.97 2.71 34.98
CA LYS A 447 39.84 1.41 35.64
C LYS A 447 40.35 0.25 34.77
N ARG A 448 40.23 0.36 33.45
CA ARG A 448 40.67 -0.67 32.48
C ARG A 448 42.13 -0.49 32.02
N GLY A 449 42.81 0.57 32.43
CA GLY A 449 44.17 0.88 31.97
C GLY A 449 44.25 1.41 30.53
N GLU A 450 43.13 1.87 29.96
CA GLU A 450 43.04 2.37 28.59
C GLU A 450 43.41 3.87 28.52
N THR A 451 44.70 4.17 28.65
CA THR A 451 45.21 5.55 28.78
C THR A 451 44.88 6.43 27.58
N ASP A 452 44.94 5.91 26.36
CA ASP A 452 44.74 6.71 25.15
C ASP A 452 43.28 7.18 25.04
N LYS A 453 42.33 6.26 25.23
CA LYS A 453 40.89 6.57 25.24
C LYS A 453 40.50 7.49 26.40
N LYS A 454 41.14 7.32 27.56
CA LYS A 454 40.99 8.24 28.70
C LYS A 454 41.37 9.67 28.31
N GLN A 455 42.50 9.87 27.61
CA GLN A 455 42.92 11.21 27.18
C GLN A 455 41.95 11.82 26.16
N ILE A 456 41.40 11.02 25.25
CA ILE A 456 40.38 11.48 24.30
C ILE A 456 39.11 11.93 25.05
N ALA A 457 38.64 11.16 26.03
CA ALA A 457 37.48 11.53 26.86
C ALA A 457 37.72 12.81 27.67
N ILE A 458 38.90 12.98 28.28
CA ILE A 458 39.28 14.21 29.00
C ILE A 458 39.31 15.42 28.05
N LYS A 459 39.85 15.23 26.84
CA LYS A 459 39.87 16.28 25.82
C LYS A 459 38.45 16.68 25.40
N ALA A 460 37.52 15.73 25.31
CA ALA A 460 36.11 16.01 25.00
C ALA A 460 35.44 16.83 26.13
N ILE A 461 35.70 16.48 27.41
CA ILE A 461 35.21 17.26 28.57
C ILE A 461 35.76 18.69 28.55
N GLY A 462 37.03 18.86 28.17
CA GLY A 462 37.70 20.17 28.12
C GLY A 462 37.22 21.11 27.00
N GLN A 463 36.25 20.70 26.17
CA GLN A 463 35.71 21.56 25.12
C GLN A 463 34.89 22.72 25.73
N THR A 464 35.24 23.95 25.35
CA THR A 464 34.60 25.18 25.89
C THR A 464 33.09 25.22 25.68
N GLU A 465 32.60 24.58 24.62
CA GLU A 465 31.17 24.50 24.28
C GLU A 465 30.35 23.67 25.29
N LEU A 466 30.99 22.74 26.02
CA LEU A 466 30.33 21.85 26.98
C LEU A 466 30.47 22.33 28.43
N ASN A 467 31.00 23.53 28.66
CA ASN A 467 31.12 24.07 30.00
C ASN A 467 29.73 24.27 30.63
N SER A 468 29.44 23.58 31.73
CA SER A 468 28.17 23.66 32.46
C SER A 468 27.81 25.05 32.98
N SER A 469 28.79 25.96 33.02
CA SER A 469 28.58 27.38 33.38
C SER A 469 28.15 28.25 32.20
N ASN A 470 28.10 27.71 30.97
CA ASN A 470 27.63 28.43 29.80
C ASN A 470 26.11 28.72 29.90
N PRO A 471 25.62 29.80 29.25
CA PRO A 471 24.19 30.00 29.07
C PRO A 471 23.54 28.82 28.36
N GLU A 472 22.29 28.52 28.74
CA GLU A 472 21.51 27.39 28.21
C GLU A 472 21.43 27.38 26.66
N GLU A 473 21.32 28.55 26.03
CA GLU A 473 21.30 28.68 24.56
C GLU A 473 22.56 28.11 23.88
N VAL A 474 23.72 28.32 24.50
CA VAL A 474 25.01 27.83 23.98
C VAL A 474 25.06 26.30 24.11
N LEU A 475 24.60 25.76 25.24
CA LEU A 475 24.54 24.31 25.49
C LEU A 475 23.55 23.63 24.54
N GLN A 476 22.38 24.24 24.31
CA GLN A 476 21.38 23.74 23.38
C GLN A 476 21.90 23.74 21.94
N LEU A 477 22.58 24.81 21.50
CA LEU A 477 23.17 24.86 20.16
C LEU A 477 24.27 23.81 19.98
N ALA A 478 25.13 23.65 20.99
CA ALA A 478 26.18 22.64 21.02
C ALA A 478 25.61 21.21 20.95
N ALA A 479 24.52 20.94 21.68
CA ALA A 479 23.80 19.67 21.66
C ALA A 479 23.13 19.44 20.29
N GLN A 480 22.40 20.42 19.75
CA GLN A 480 21.75 20.32 18.44
C GLN A 480 22.77 20.04 17.32
N ARG A 481 23.93 20.70 17.34
CA ARG A 481 25.00 20.47 16.37
C ARG A 481 25.54 19.04 16.44
N ARG A 482 25.73 18.51 17.65
CA ARG A 482 26.18 17.12 17.87
C ARG A 482 25.11 16.11 17.47
N LYS A 483 23.84 16.34 17.84
CA LYS A 483 22.69 15.53 17.39
C LYS A 483 22.65 15.41 15.86
N LYS A 484 22.73 16.54 15.16
CA LYS A 484 22.78 16.59 13.69
C LYS A 484 23.92 15.74 13.14
N LYS A 485 25.16 15.99 13.58
CA LYS A 485 26.32 15.25 13.06
C LYS A 485 26.22 13.75 13.31
N PHE A 486 25.78 13.36 14.51
CA PHE A 486 25.59 11.96 14.87
C PHE A 486 24.52 11.28 14.02
N LEU A 487 23.34 11.89 13.86
CA LEU A 487 22.27 11.34 13.03
C LEU A 487 22.69 11.23 11.55
N GLN A 488 23.44 12.20 11.03
CA GLN A 488 24.00 12.12 9.67
C GLN A 488 25.06 11.01 9.52
N ALA A 489 25.89 10.79 10.54
CA ALA A 489 26.86 9.70 10.55
C ALA A 489 26.16 8.35 10.62
N MET A 490 25.13 8.20 11.47
CA MET A 490 24.28 7.01 11.51
C MET A 490 23.56 6.78 10.19
N ALA A 491 22.99 7.81 9.58
CA ALA A 491 22.33 7.70 8.29
C ALA A 491 23.30 7.11 7.26
N LYS A 492 24.51 7.66 7.10
CA LYS A 492 25.52 7.12 6.18
C LYS A 492 25.98 5.70 6.48
N LEU A 493 25.83 5.24 7.73
CA LEU A 493 26.22 3.89 8.14
C LEU A 493 25.16 2.85 7.77
N TYR A 494 23.88 3.20 7.89
CA TYR A 494 22.75 2.26 7.75
C TYR A 494 21.93 2.46 6.46
N PHE A 495 22.07 3.61 5.80
CA PHE A 495 21.25 4.08 4.68
C PHE A 495 22.10 4.67 3.55
#